data_AF-A0A5C8C0K7-F1
#
_entry.id   AF-A0A5C8C0K7-F1
#
_cell.length_a   1.000
_cell.length_b   1.000
_cell.length_c   1.000
_cell.angle_alpha   90.00
_cell.angle_beta   90.00
_cell.angle_gamma   90.00
#
_symmetry.space_group_name_H-M   'P 1'
#
loop_
_entity.id
_entity.type
_entity.pdbx_description
1 polymer ?
#
loop_
_entity_poly.entity_id
_entity_poly.type
_entity_poly.pdbx_seq_one_letter_code
_entity_poly.pdbx_strand_id
1 'polypeptide(L)'
;MGEFANTKNRSTVLTVPLIACHSCGRCVLEEGIFYAIEAALDSGGESPSRDFLVSLNRKKKTQDLLVDILMRLEDFASTGTLAVPRELNHLKDELWEIKAGSVRLPFYYNNQGTCGHIRVTHGFLKASQKTPLKEIDRGLAIIREDSKQ
;
A
#
# COMPACT_ATOMS: atom_id res chain seq x y z
N MET A 1 -15.76 -27.20 21.43
CA MET A 1 -14.75 -26.19 21.83
C MET A 1 -13.97 -25.81 20.59
N GLY A 2 -14.02 -24.53 20.23
CA GLY A 2 -13.49 -24.00 18.98
C GLY A 2 -14.29 -22.76 18.59
N GLU A 3 -14.23 -21.73 19.44
CA GLU A 3 -14.78 -20.41 19.14
C GLU A 3 -14.03 -19.84 17.93
N PHE A 4 -14.73 -19.72 16.81
CA PHE A 4 -14.29 -18.87 15.71
C PHE A 4 -14.41 -17.43 16.21
N ALA A 5 -13.26 -16.83 16.53
CA ALA A 5 -13.18 -15.41 16.87
C ALA A 5 -13.67 -14.60 15.67
N ASN A 6 -14.89 -14.09 15.81
CA ASN A 6 -15.55 -13.17 14.90
C ASN A 6 -14.94 -11.78 15.08
N THR A 7 -13.85 -11.49 14.40
CA THR A 7 -13.30 -10.13 14.30
C THR A 7 -14.09 -9.33 13.27
N LYS A 8 -15.33 -8.99 13.64
CA LYS A 8 -16.01 -7.82 13.07
C LYS A 8 -15.27 -6.58 13.54
N ASN A 9 -14.47 -5.99 12.65
CA ASN A 9 -14.16 -4.57 12.76
C ASN A 9 -14.24 -3.88 11.39
N ARG A 10 -15.44 -3.86 10.81
CA ARG A 10 -15.78 -2.85 9.80
C ARG A 10 -15.96 -1.52 10.52
N SER A 11 -14.85 -0.81 10.70
CA SER A 11 -14.86 0.59 11.15
C SER A 11 -14.46 1.46 9.97
N THR A 12 -15.49 1.97 9.29
CA THR A 12 -15.43 3.01 8.27
C THR A 12 -15.03 4.33 8.92
N VAL A 13 -13.74 4.57 9.12
CA VAL A 13 -13.23 5.87 9.58
C VAL A 13 -11.93 6.20 8.88
N LEU A 14 -11.88 7.42 8.34
CA LEU A 14 -10.79 8.12 7.64
C LEU A 14 -9.51 8.27 8.47
N THR A 15 -8.96 7.18 8.97
CA THR A 15 -7.68 7.15 9.67
C THR A 15 -6.86 6.06 9.01
N VAL A 16 -5.73 6.43 8.42
CA VAL A 16 -4.70 5.48 7.99
C VAL A 16 -4.55 4.43 9.10
N PRO A 17 -4.93 3.16 8.88
CA PRO A 17 -4.81 2.15 9.92
C PRO A 17 -3.33 2.06 10.29
N LEU A 18 -3.01 2.35 11.56
CA LEU A 18 -1.66 2.26 12.13
C LEU A 18 -1.51 0.93 12.89
N ILE A 19 -2.11 -0.13 12.36
CA ILE A 19 -2.03 -1.45 12.98
C ILE A 19 -0.69 -2.04 12.56
N ALA A 20 0.15 -2.36 13.53
CA ALA A 20 1.36 -3.13 13.29
C ALA A 20 0.98 -4.60 13.14
N CYS A 21 1.49 -5.25 12.11
CA CYS A 21 1.39 -6.69 11.93
C CYS A 21 2.03 -7.38 13.13
N HIS A 22 1.29 -8.26 13.80
CA HIS A 22 1.75 -8.89 15.04
C HIS A 22 3.00 -9.76 14.84
N SER A 23 3.18 -10.30 13.64
CA SER A 23 4.25 -11.24 13.31
C SER A 23 5.55 -10.56 12.87
N CYS A 24 5.46 -9.44 12.14
CA CYS A 24 6.64 -8.77 11.58
C CYS A 24 6.78 -7.29 11.98
N GLY A 25 5.83 -6.73 12.73
CA GLY A 25 5.84 -5.34 13.19
C GLY A 25 5.55 -4.29 12.11
N ARG A 26 5.39 -4.69 10.85
CA ARG A 26 5.17 -3.77 9.73
C ARG A 26 3.80 -3.10 9.80
N CYS A 27 3.70 -1.88 9.28
CA CYS A 27 2.43 -1.17 9.23
C CYS A 27 1.50 -1.84 8.21
N VAL A 28 0.35 -2.32 8.66
CA VAL A 28 -0.74 -2.79 7.80
C VAL A 28 -1.50 -1.56 7.32
N LEU A 29 -1.50 -1.33 6.01
CA LEU A 29 -2.21 -0.24 5.36
C LEU A 29 -3.69 -0.57 5.16
N GLU A 30 -3.99 -1.82 4.84
CA GLU A 30 -5.34 -2.33 4.64
C GLU A 30 -5.37 -3.87 4.76
N GLU A 31 -6.48 -4.45 5.21
CA GLU A 31 -6.63 -5.90 5.33
C GLU A 31 -8.01 -6.34 4.82
N GLY A 32 -8.01 -7.13 3.75
CA GLY A 32 -9.22 -7.68 3.15
C GLY A 32 -9.11 -9.18 2.95
N ILE A 33 -10.21 -9.78 2.47
CA ILE A 33 -10.34 -11.24 2.33
C ILE A 33 -9.35 -11.86 1.32
N PHE A 34 -8.81 -11.08 0.38
CA PHE A 34 -7.86 -11.56 -0.62
C PHE A 34 -6.43 -11.12 -0.32
N TYR A 35 -6.23 -9.85 0.03
CA TYR A 35 -4.91 -9.33 0.34
C TYR A 35 -4.89 -8.59 1.68
N ALA A 36 -3.82 -8.85 2.41
CA ALA A 36 -3.29 -7.94 3.41
C ALA A 36 -2.25 -7.05 2.74
N ILE A 37 -2.40 -5.74 2.85
CA ILE A 37 -1.53 -4.73 2.23
C ILE A 37 -0.70 -4.09 3.34
N GLU A 38 0.61 -4.24 3.25
CA GLU A 38 1.57 -3.70 4.20
C GLU A 38 2.40 -2.58 3.60
N ALA A 39 3.03 -1.78 4.45
CA ALA A 39 4.02 -0.81 4.06
C ALA A 39 5.41 -1.46 4.01
N ALA A 40 6.11 -1.29 2.88
CA ALA A 40 7.50 -1.72 2.75
C ALA A 40 8.42 -0.77 3.53
N LEU A 41 9.57 -1.31 3.94
CA LEU A 41 10.62 -0.63 4.67
C LEU A 41 11.77 -0.29 3.73
N ASP A 42 12.30 0.93 3.85
CA ASP A 42 13.50 1.35 3.15
C ASP A 42 14.77 0.92 3.90
N SER A 43 15.95 1.32 3.39
CA SER A 43 17.25 1.01 4.02
C SER A 43 17.39 1.48 5.47
N GLY A 44 16.59 2.46 5.90
CA GLY A 44 16.56 2.98 7.27
C GLY A 44 15.61 2.22 8.20
N GLY A 45 14.86 1.24 7.69
CA GLY A 45 13.77 0.60 8.44
C GLY A 45 12.54 1.49 8.55
N GLU A 46 12.47 2.58 7.79
CA GLU A 46 11.33 3.49 7.76
C GLU A 46 10.38 3.10 6.64
N SER A 47 9.13 3.58 6.72
CA SER A 47 8.08 3.23 5.77
C SER A 47 7.64 4.45 4.94
N PRO A 48 8.21 4.68 3.75
CA PRO A 48 7.90 5.85 2.93
C PRO A 48 6.44 5.95 2.49
N SER A 49 5.75 4.82 2.29
CA SER A 49 4.33 4.81 1.91
C SER A 49 3.44 5.27 3.05
N ARG A 50 3.65 4.76 4.27
CA ARG A 50 3.00 5.26 5.49
C ARG A 50 3.21 6.77 5.67
N ASP A 51 4.45 7.24 5.56
CA ASP A 51 4.77 8.66 5.74
C ASP A 51 4.06 9.54 4.71
N PHE A 52 3.96 9.05 3.48
CA PHE A 52 3.19 9.70 2.43
C PHE A 52 1.71 9.82 2.80
N LEU A 53 1.06 8.73 3.23
CA LEU A 53 -0.35 8.76 3.64
C LEU A 53 -0.59 9.69 4.84
N VAL A 54 0.29 9.64 5.83
CA VAL A 54 0.26 10.55 6.98
C VAL A 54 0.38 12.01 6.52
N SER A 55 1.23 12.30 5.53
CA SER A 55 1.39 13.64 4.98
C SER A 55 0.13 14.18 4.29
N LEU A 56 -0.64 13.30 3.63
CA LEU A 56 -1.90 13.67 2.97
C LEU A 56 -3.01 13.98 3.98
N ASN A 57 -3.02 13.31 5.13
CA ASN A 57 -4.00 13.57 6.18
C ASN A 57 -3.83 14.94 6.86
N ARG A 58 -2.61 15.52 6.83
CA ARG A 58 -2.30 16.78 7.53
C ARG A 58 -2.93 18.01 6.90
N LYS A 59 -3.38 17.95 5.64
CA LYS A 59 -3.93 19.11 4.93
C LYS A 59 -5.32 18.80 4.39
N LYS A 60 -6.29 19.68 4.67
CA LYS A 60 -7.66 19.57 4.17
C LYS A 60 -7.73 19.43 2.63
N LYS A 61 -6.85 20.14 1.91
CA LYS A 61 -6.76 20.09 0.43
C LYS A 61 -6.34 18.72 -0.12
N THR A 62 -5.70 17.87 0.68
CA THR A 62 -5.22 16.55 0.26
C THR A 62 -6.01 15.39 0.87
N GLN A 63 -7.08 15.68 1.64
CA GLN A 63 -7.94 14.64 2.20
C GLN A 63 -8.68 13.87 1.11
N ASP A 64 -9.15 14.53 0.05
CA ASP A 64 -9.83 13.84 -1.06
C ASP A 64 -8.92 12.81 -1.72
N LEU A 65 -7.62 13.11 -1.84
CA LEU A 65 -6.63 12.17 -2.37
C LEU A 65 -6.43 10.98 -1.44
N LEU A 66 -6.47 11.21 -0.12
CA LEU A 66 -6.38 10.13 0.86
C LEU A 66 -7.63 9.23 0.79
N VAL A 67 -8.82 9.81 0.65
CA VAL A 67 -10.07 9.06 0.45
C VAL A 67 -9.96 8.17 -0.79
N ASP A 68 -9.53 8.71 -1.92
CA ASP A 68 -9.36 7.96 -3.17
C ASP A 68 -8.38 6.78 -3.00
N ILE A 69 -7.29 6.99 -2.25
CA ILE A 69 -6.32 5.93 -1.95
C ILE A 69 -6.97 4.84 -1.10
N LEU A 70 -7.61 5.22 0.01
CA LEU A 70 -8.17 4.26 0.96
C LEU A 70 -9.24 3.39 0.31
N MET A 71 -10.16 4.00 -0.46
CA MET A 71 -11.15 3.26 -1.23
C MET A 71 -10.49 2.25 -2.16
N ARG A 72 -9.38 2.64 -2.81
CA ARG A 72 -8.71 1.74 -3.75
C ARG A 72 -7.93 0.62 -3.08
N LEU A 73 -7.34 0.87 -1.91
CA LEU A 73 -6.71 -0.17 -1.12
C LEU A 73 -7.75 -1.15 -0.59
N GLU A 74 -8.89 -0.66 -0.08
CA GLU A 74 -10.00 -1.48 0.40
C GLU A 74 -10.55 -2.40 -0.70
N ASP A 75 -10.83 -1.85 -1.89
CA ASP A 75 -11.29 -2.61 -3.05
C ASP A 75 -10.28 -3.69 -3.45
N PHE A 76 -8.99 -3.34 -3.50
CA PHE A 76 -7.95 -4.27 -3.91
C PHE A 76 -7.76 -5.39 -2.88
N ALA A 77 -7.73 -5.04 -1.60
CA ALA A 77 -7.62 -5.98 -0.49
C ALA A 77 -8.83 -6.93 -0.42
N SER A 78 -10.02 -6.42 -0.70
CA SER A 78 -11.29 -7.15 -0.57
C SER A 78 -11.69 -7.97 -1.78
N THR A 79 -11.16 -7.68 -2.97
CA THR A 79 -11.56 -8.38 -4.21
C THR A 79 -10.41 -9.06 -4.93
N GLY A 80 -9.17 -8.79 -4.54
CA GLY A 80 -7.96 -9.31 -5.18
C GLY A 80 -7.71 -8.74 -6.58
N THR A 81 -8.60 -7.88 -7.06
CA THR A 81 -8.57 -7.24 -8.39
C THR A 81 -8.88 -5.76 -8.24
N LEU A 82 -8.59 -4.97 -9.26
CA LEU A 82 -9.15 -3.62 -9.36
C LEU A 82 -10.09 -3.63 -10.57
N ALA A 83 -11.32 -3.14 -10.35
CA ALA A 83 -12.45 -3.30 -11.28
C ALA A 83 -12.20 -2.70 -12.68
N VAL A 84 -11.21 -1.82 -12.81
CA VAL A 84 -10.80 -1.24 -14.09
C VAL A 84 -9.35 -1.68 -14.41
N PRO A 85 -9.10 -2.34 -15.56
CA PRO A 85 -7.76 -2.76 -15.99
C PRO A 85 -6.71 -1.65 -16.09
N ARG A 86 -7.10 -0.38 -15.93
CA ARG A 86 -6.21 0.80 -16.00
C ARG A 86 -5.65 1.23 -14.64
N GLU A 87 -6.14 0.62 -13.57
CA GLU A 87 -5.87 1.02 -12.17
C GLU A 87 -4.67 0.29 -11.57
N LEU A 88 -4.31 -0.86 -12.13
CA LEU A 88 -3.02 -1.51 -11.94
C LEU A 88 -2.15 -1.28 -13.17
N ASN A 89 -0.86 -1.09 -12.97
CA ASN A 89 0.11 -1.05 -14.05
C ASN A 89 1.39 -1.75 -13.64
N HIS A 90 1.91 -2.62 -14.51
CA HIS A 90 3.26 -3.13 -14.36
C HIS A 90 4.25 -2.03 -14.77
N LEU A 91 5.23 -1.73 -13.91
CA LEU A 91 6.23 -0.70 -14.18
C LEU A 91 7.51 -1.32 -14.72
N LYS A 92 8.16 -2.17 -13.91
CA LYS A 92 9.45 -2.80 -14.23
C LYS A 92 9.75 -3.91 -13.22
N ASP A 93 10.32 -5.01 -13.68
CA ASP A 93 10.72 -6.16 -12.84
C ASP A 93 9.55 -6.61 -11.94
N GLU A 94 9.73 -6.71 -10.62
CA GLU A 94 8.65 -7.02 -9.67
C GLU A 94 7.79 -5.82 -9.23
N LEU A 95 8.08 -4.60 -9.74
CA LEU A 95 7.38 -3.38 -9.34
C LEU A 95 6.09 -3.16 -10.16
N TRP A 96 5.00 -3.07 -9.43
CA TRP A 96 3.66 -2.73 -9.91
C TRP A 96 3.21 -1.38 -9.34
N GLU A 97 2.11 -0.83 -9.85
CA GLU A 97 1.57 0.47 -9.46
C GLU A 97 0.05 0.41 -9.31
N ILE A 98 -0.47 0.85 -8.16
CA ILE A 98 -1.89 1.19 -7.97
C ILE A 98 -2.08 2.67 -8.32
N LYS A 99 -3.12 2.99 -9.10
CA LYS A 99 -3.46 4.36 -9.50
C LYS A 99 -4.73 4.83 -8.79
N ALA A 100 -4.61 5.73 -7.81
CA ALA A 100 -5.73 6.38 -7.15
C ALA A 100 -5.81 7.85 -7.60
N GLY A 101 -6.67 8.15 -8.57
CA GLY A 101 -6.77 9.50 -9.14
C GLY A 101 -5.43 10.00 -9.71
N SER A 102 -4.86 11.05 -9.11
CA SER A 102 -3.53 11.59 -9.45
C SER A 102 -2.37 10.96 -8.64
N VAL A 103 -2.69 10.16 -7.63
CA VAL A 103 -1.71 9.46 -6.79
C VAL A 103 -1.31 8.14 -7.45
N ARG A 104 -0.04 7.78 -7.31
CA ARG A 104 0.52 6.50 -7.69
C ARG A 104 1.18 5.87 -6.48
N LEU A 105 0.90 4.59 -6.27
CA LEU A 105 1.42 3.78 -5.16
C LEU A 105 2.16 2.58 -5.75
N PRO A 106 3.49 2.66 -5.91
CA PRO A 106 4.28 1.53 -6.35
C PRO A 106 4.35 0.44 -5.27
N PHE A 107 4.16 -0.81 -5.66
CA PHE A 107 4.10 -1.96 -4.77
C PHE A 107 4.72 -3.19 -5.43
N TYR A 108 4.86 -4.26 -4.66
CA TYR A 108 5.19 -5.59 -5.19
C TYR A 108 4.44 -6.68 -4.43
N TYR A 109 4.33 -7.84 -5.05
CA TYR A 109 3.74 -9.03 -4.44
C TYR A 109 4.76 -9.73 -3.56
N ASN A 110 4.38 -10.01 -2.32
CA ASN A 110 5.22 -10.71 -1.35
C ASN A 110 4.81 -12.19 -1.30
N ASN A 111 5.42 -12.99 -2.18
CA ASN A 111 5.10 -14.42 -2.31
C ASN A 111 5.85 -15.31 -1.31
N GLN A 112 6.74 -14.73 -0.49
CA GLN A 112 7.65 -15.48 0.39
C GLN A 112 7.44 -15.17 1.88
N GLY A 113 6.59 -14.20 2.22
CA GLY A 113 6.40 -13.78 3.59
C GLY A 113 5.30 -14.56 4.31
N THR A 114 5.47 -14.68 5.63
CA THR A 114 4.43 -15.09 6.57
C THR A 114 3.38 -13.99 6.84
N CYS A 115 3.60 -12.79 6.28
CA CYS A 115 2.87 -11.55 6.58
C CYS A 115 2.75 -10.69 5.33
N GLY A 116 1.58 -10.10 5.10
CA GLY A 116 1.32 -9.19 3.99
C GLY A 116 1.46 -9.85 2.62
N HIS A 117 0.39 -9.84 1.82
CA HIS A 117 0.43 -10.38 0.45
C HIS A 117 1.04 -9.36 -0.52
N ILE A 118 0.91 -8.08 -0.18
CA ILE A 118 1.33 -6.95 -1.00
C ILE A 118 2.06 -5.96 -0.12
N ARG A 119 3.17 -5.39 -0.63
CA ARG A 119 3.95 -4.37 0.08
C ARG A 119 4.06 -3.10 -0.75
N VAL A 120 3.54 -1.99 -0.23
CA VAL A 120 3.56 -0.68 -0.86
C VAL A 120 4.84 0.04 -0.49
N THR A 121 5.65 0.38 -1.49
CA THR A 121 6.99 0.97 -1.31
C THR A 121 6.93 2.43 -0.90
N HIS A 122 6.21 3.25 -1.67
CA HIS A 122 6.06 4.69 -1.45
C HIS A 122 4.81 5.20 -2.16
N GLY A 123 4.52 6.50 -2.05
CA GLY A 123 3.49 7.16 -2.84
C GLY A 123 3.96 8.49 -3.39
N PHE A 124 3.43 8.90 -4.54
CA PHE A 124 3.74 10.19 -5.16
C PHE A 124 2.56 10.72 -5.99
N LEU A 125 2.58 12.03 -6.25
CA LEU A 125 1.65 12.71 -7.15
C LEU A 125 2.20 12.71 -8.58
N LYS A 126 1.39 12.21 -9.51
CA LYS A 126 1.76 12.16 -10.93
C LYS A 126 1.71 13.57 -11.53
N ALA A 127 2.88 14.07 -11.95
CA ALA A 127 3.00 15.35 -12.64
C ALA A 127 3.12 15.23 -14.18
N SER A 128 3.35 14.03 -14.72
CA SER A 128 3.59 13.80 -16.16
C SER A 128 2.87 12.55 -16.65
N GLN A 129 2.75 12.33 -17.97
CA GLN A 129 2.00 11.19 -18.52
C GLN A 129 2.58 9.81 -18.17
N LYS A 130 3.89 9.69 -17.99
CA LYS A 130 4.56 8.43 -17.59
C LYS A 130 5.04 8.51 -16.14
N THR A 131 5.19 7.35 -15.50
CA THR A 131 5.82 7.28 -14.19
C THR A 131 7.30 7.67 -14.33
N PRO A 132 7.79 8.69 -13.60
CA PRO A 132 9.19 9.14 -13.73
C PRO A 132 10.16 8.01 -13.37
N LEU A 133 11.27 7.88 -14.11
CA LEU A 133 12.29 6.85 -13.89
C LEU A 133 12.77 6.82 -12.43
N LYS A 134 12.96 8.00 -11.81
CA LYS A 134 13.36 8.11 -10.40
C LYS A 134 12.42 7.39 -9.42
N GLU A 135 11.11 7.35 -9.69
CA GLU A 135 10.15 6.69 -8.80
C GLU A 135 10.17 5.17 -9.03
N ILE A 136 10.46 4.71 -10.26
CA ILE A 136 10.69 3.30 -10.57
C ILE A 136 11.95 2.81 -9.86
N ASP A 137 13.07 3.55 -10.00
CA ASP A 137 14.34 3.20 -9.38
C ASP A 137 14.24 3.21 -7.85
N ARG A 138 13.52 4.20 -7.28
CA ARG A 138 13.22 4.24 -5.85
C ARG A 138 12.40 3.04 -5.39
N GLY A 139 11.36 2.66 -6.13
CA GLY A 139 10.54 1.49 -5.84
C GLY A 139 11.39 0.22 -5.79
N LEU A 140 12.20 -0.03 -6.83
CA LEU A 140 13.09 -1.19 -6.89
C LEU A 140 14.16 -1.17 -5.78
N ALA A 141 14.69 0.00 -5.43
CA ALA A 141 15.62 0.13 -4.31
C ALA A 141 14.96 -0.27 -2.98
N ILE A 142 13.75 0.22 -2.71
CA ILE A 142 12.99 -0.15 -1.50
C ILE A 142 12.73 -1.65 -1.48
N ILE A 143 12.34 -2.28 -2.60
CA ILE A 143 12.11 -3.74 -2.65
C ILE A 143 13.36 -4.53 -2.24
N ARG A 144 14.53 -4.13 -2.75
CA ARG A 144 15.80 -4.79 -2.43
C ARG A 144 16.14 -4.67 -0.95
N GLU A 145 15.93 -3.50 -0.35
CA GLU A 145 16.23 -3.28 1.06
C GLU A 145 15.19 -3.92 1.97
N ASP A 146 13.92 -3.90 1.58
CA ASP A 146 12.82 -4.53 2.31
C ASP A 146 13.02 -6.03 2.46
N SER A 147 13.52 -6.70 1.40
CA SER A 147 13.78 -8.14 1.40
C SER A 147 14.88 -8.60 2.38
N LYS A 148 15.68 -7.66 2.90
CA LYS A 148 16.75 -7.94 3.86
C LYS A 148 16.29 -7.79 5.32
N GLN A 149 15.05 -7.34 5.55
CA GLN A 149 14.49 -7.05 6.87
C GLN A 149 13.49 -8.12 7.30
#